data_AF-A0A2V5Q332-F1
#
_entry.id   AF-A0A2V5Q332-F1
#
_cell.length_a   1.000
_cell.length_b   1.000
_cell.length_c   1.000
_cell.angle_alpha   90.00
_cell.angle_beta   90.00
_cell.angle_gamma   90.00
#
_symmetry.space_group_name_H-M   'P 1'
#
loop_
_entity.id
_entity.type
_entity.pdbx_description
1 polymer ?
#
loop_
_entity_poly.entity_id
_entity_poly.type
_entity_poly.pdbx_seq_one_letter_code
_entity_poly.pdbx_strand_id
1 'polypeptide(L)' 'MENYQLQAHSDNVIRLSDSANIPPDNANRDWQEYQTWLAGGNTPLPPTPPISPALDDITTGRTAAQILGV' A
#
# COMPACT_ATOMS: atom_id res chain seq x y z
N MET A 1 8.68 5.27 -15.77
CA MET A 1 9.39 4.23 -15.01
C MET A 1 8.32 3.39 -14.34
N GLU A 2 8.33 2.10 -14.59
CA GLU A 2 7.36 1.20 -13.99
C GLU A 2 7.77 0.91 -12.56
N ASN A 3 6.87 1.20 -11.62
CA ASN A 3 7.08 0.92 -10.21
C ASN A 3 6.07 -0.12 -9.76
N TYR A 4 6.55 -1.10 -9.01
CA TYR A 4 5.78 -2.20 -8.48
C TYR A 4 5.78 -2.14 -6.95
N GLN A 5 4.70 -2.55 -6.29
CA GLN A 5 4.60 -2.65 -4.85
C GLN A 5 4.14 -4.04 -4.43
N LEU A 6 4.77 -4.63 -3.42
CA LEU A 6 4.33 -5.88 -2.82
C LEU A 6 3.03 -5.69 -2.03
N GLN A 7 2.21 -6.73 -1.93
CA GLN A 7 1.02 -6.73 -1.08
C GLN A 7 1.32 -7.39 0.27
N ALA A 8 0.81 -6.82 1.37
CA ALA A 8 1.20 -7.26 2.72
C ALA A 8 0.72 -8.70 3.08
N HIS A 9 -0.34 -9.16 2.43
CA HIS A 9 -1.04 -10.41 2.79
C HIS A 9 -1.17 -11.38 1.61
N SER A 10 -0.48 -11.12 0.50
CA SER A 10 -0.57 -11.92 -0.72
C SER A 10 0.70 -11.78 -1.55
N ASP A 11 1.02 -12.79 -2.34
CA ASP A 11 2.12 -12.77 -3.31
C ASP A 11 1.82 -11.92 -4.55
N ASN A 12 0.65 -11.27 -4.56
CA ASN A 12 0.25 -10.34 -5.61
C ASN A 12 1.11 -9.08 -5.56
N VAL A 13 1.29 -8.48 -6.72
CA VAL A 13 2.05 -7.25 -6.91
C VAL A 13 1.15 -6.19 -7.52
N ILE A 14 1.27 -4.96 -7.05
CA ILE A 14 0.52 -3.82 -7.59
C ILE A 14 1.43 -3.05 -8.54
N ARG A 15 1.01 -2.87 -9.79
CA ARG A 15 1.67 -1.96 -10.73
C ARG A 15 1.20 -0.53 -10.45
N LEU A 16 2.08 0.30 -9.91
CA LEU A 16 1.75 1.67 -9.48
C LEU A 16 1.41 2.62 -10.64
N SER A 17 1.75 2.26 -11.89
CA SER A 17 1.42 3.10 -13.06
C SER A 17 -0.08 3.13 -13.37
N ASP A 18 -0.82 2.06 -13.06
CA ASP A 18 -2.25 1.92 -13.37
C ASP A 18 -3.06 1.35 -12.19
N SER A 19 -2.41 1.08 -11.05
CA SER A 19 -3.00 0.42 -9.87
C SER A 19 -3.54 -0.99 -10.15
N ALA A 20 -3.02 -1.66 -11.19
CA ALA A 20 -3.39 -3.03 -11.52
C ALA A 20 -2.87 -4.01 -10.46
N ASN A 21 -3.75 -4.91 -10.01
CA ASN A 21 -3.39 -6.02 -9.12
C ASN A 21 -2.97 -7.22 -9.98
N ILE A 22 -1.72 -7.63 -9.86
CA ILE A 22 -1.10 -8.68 -10.67
C ILE A 22 -0.93 -9.92 -9.78
N PRO A 23 -1.70 -11.00 -10.01
CA PRO A 23 -1.48 -12.27 -9.32
C PRO A 23 -0.17 -12.93 -9.77
N PRO A 24 0.47 -13.74 -8.90
CA PRO A 24 1.69 -14.48 -9.19
C PRO A 24 1.46 -15.69 -10.11
N ASP A 25 0.88 -15.45 -11.29
CA ASP A 25 0.49 -16.49 -12.24
C ASP A 25 1.38 -16.45 -13.48
N ASN A 26 2.02 -17.57 -13.83
CA ASN A 26 2.93 -17.64 -14.98
C ASN A 26 2.24 -17.49 -16.35
N ALA A 27 0.92 -17.68 -16.43
CA ALA A 27 0.13 -17.37 -17.62
C ALA A 27 -0.26 -15.89 -17.70
N ASN A 28 -0.07 -15.12 -16.61
CA ASN A 28 -0.30 -13.68 -16.62
C ASN A 28 0.89 -12.93 -17.22
N ARG A 29 0.63 -12.19 -18.30
CA ARG A 29 1.65 -11.38 -18.98
C ARG A 29 2.26 -10.32 -18.07
N ASP A 30 1.46 -9.64 -17.25
CA ASP A 30 1.95 -8.61 -16.34
C ASP A 30 2.88 -9.20 -15.27
N TRP A 31 2.67 -10.45 -14.86
CA TRP A 31 3.56 -11.15 -13.94
C TRP A 31 4.91 -11.51 -14.58
N GLN A 32 4.92 -11.93 -15.84
CA GLN A 32 6.17 -12.18 -16.57
C GLN A 32 6.98 -10.90 -16.81
N GLU A 33 6.30 -9.78 -17.06
CA GLU A 33 6.92 -8.46 -17.18
C GLU A 33 7.55 -8.02 -15.86
N TYR A 34 6.84 -8.17 -14.74
CA TYR A 34 7.37 -7.95 -13.40
C TYR A 34 8.63 -8.79 -13.11
N GLN A 35 8.63 -10.07 -13.48
CA GLN A 35 9.81 -10.93 -13.34
C GLN A 35 11.00 -10.46 -14.18
N THR A 36 10.74 -10.02 -15.41
CA THR A 36 11.79 -9.45 -16.29
C THR A 36 12.37 -8.17 -15.68
N TRP A 37 11.52 -7.33 -15.11
CA TRP A 37 11.91 -6.12 -14.41
C TRP A 37 12.77 -6.42 -13.18
N LEU A 38 12.42 -7.43 -12.37
CA LEU A 38 13.24 -7.92 -11.26
C LEU A 38 14.61 -8.43 -11.73
N ALA A 39 14.64 -9.21 -12.81
CA ALA A 39 15.88 -9.74 -13.39
C ALA A 39 16.83 -8.64 -13.89
N GLY A 40 16.30 -7.47 -14.25
CA GLY A 40 17.07 -6.26 -14.57
C GLY A 40 17.73 -5.58 -13.37
N GLY A 41 17.58 -6.12 -12.15
CA GLY A 41 18.14 -5.56 -10.92
C GLY A 41 17.27 -4.51 -10.25
N ASN A 42 16.00 -4.38 -10.65
CA ASN A 42 15.06 -3.48 -9.99
C ASN A 42 14.47 -4.12 -8.73
N THR A 43 14.01 -3.30 -7.79
CA THR A 43 13.46 -3.75 -6.49
C THR A 43 12.08 -3.13 -6.26
N PRO A 44 11.03 -3.93 -6.00
CA PRO A 44 9.69 -3.41 -5.75
C PRO A 44 9.64 -2.65 -4.43
N LEU A 45 8.69 -1.73 -4.31
CA LEU A 45 8.42 -1.08 -3.05
C LEU A 45 7.85 -2.10 -2.04
N PRO A 46 8.20 -1.95 -0.75
CA PRO A 46 7.61 -2.76 0.31
C PRO A 46 6.09 -2.52 0.37
N PRO A 47 5.34 -3.46 0.96
CA PRO A 47 3.92 -3.26 1.17
C PRO A 47 3.66 -2.05 2.05
N THR A 48 2.58 -1.31 1.73
CA THR A 48 2.09 -0.27 2.62
C THR A 48 1.72 -0.89 3.97
N PRO A 49 2.21 -0.33 5.08
CA PRO A 49 1.86 -0.84 6.40
C PRO A 49 0.34 -0.72 6.57
N PRO A 50 -0.31 -1.67 7.27
CA PRO A 50 -1.69 -1.50 7.67
C PRO A 50 -1.76 -0.19 8.48
N ILE A 51 -2.61 0.74 8.05
CA ILE A 51 -2.99 1.89 8.87
C ILE A 51 -3.50 1.32 10.19
N SER A 52 -2.65 1.41 11.22
CA SER A 52 -3.06 1.04 12.57
C SER A 52 -4.15 2.05 12.95
N PRO A 53 -5.34 1.61 13.40
CA PRO A 53 -6.40 2.50 13.88
C PRO A 53 -6.03 3.19 15.21
N ALA A 54 -4.76 3.50 15.44
CA ALA A 54 -4.28 4.23 16.61
C ALA A 54 -4.09 5.73 16.31
N LEU A 55 -4.79 6.25 15.29
CA LEU A 55 -4.78 7.67 14.90
C LEU A 55 -6.20 8.24 14.77
N ASP A 56 -7.13 7.81 15.62
CA ASP A 56 -8.43 8.47 15.82
C ASP A 56 -8.42 9.47 17.00
N ASP A 57 -7.28 9.65 17.69
CA ASP A 57 -7.11 10.61 18.80
C ASP A 57 -7.09 12.09 18.37
N ILE A 58 -7.65 12.44 17.21
CA ILE A 58 -8.05 13.83 16.91
C ILE A 58 -9.50 14.14 17.29
N THR A 59 -10.25 13.18 17.84
CA THR A 59 -11.59 13.46 18.39
C THR A 59 -11.62 13.78 19.89
N THR A 60 -10.55 14.33 20.47
CA THR A 60 -10.75 15.21 21.65
C THR A 60 -11.23 16.57 21.14
N GLY A 61 -12.45 16.57 20.58
CA GLY A 61 -13.25 17.77 20.41
C GLY A 61 -13.55 18.34 21.78
N ARG A 62 -12.62 19.15 22.32
CA ARG A 62 -12.92 20.06 23.44
C ARG A 62 -13.99 21.04 22.95
N THR A 63 -15.25 20.68 23.12
CA THR A 63 -16.34 21.63 23.07
C THR A 63 -16.16 22.65 24.19
N ALA A 64 -16.42 23.92 23.91
CA ALA A 64 -16.21 25.07 24.80
C ALA A 64 -16.90 24.98 26.19
N ALA A 65 -17.77 24.00 26.42
CA ALA A 65 -18.47 23.78 27.68
C ALA A 65 -17.58 23.28 28.85
N GLN A 66 -16.37 22.77 28.60
CA GLN A 66 -15.46 22.33 29.68
C GLN A 66 -14.40 23.37 30.08
N ILE A 67 -14.34 24.53 29.41
CA ILE A 67 -13.37 25.59 29.71
C ILE A 67 -13.97 26.70 30.60
N LEU A 68 -15.30 26.87 30.62
CA LEU A 68 -15.97 27.76 31.57
C LEU A 68 -16.52 26.94 32.76
N GLY A 69 -15.74 26.87 33.83
CA GLY A 69 -16.16 26.24 35.08
C GLY A 69 -17.41 26.90 35.65
N VAL A 70 -18.47 26.12 35.77
CA VAL A 70 -19.54 26.33 36.75
C VAL A 70 -19.17 25.63 38.06
#